data_AF-A0A3D9GTB7-F1
#
_entry.id   AF-A0A3D9GTB7-F1
#
_cell.length_a   1.000
_cell.length_b   1.000
_cell.length_c   1.000
_cell.angle_alpha   90.00
_cell.angle_beta   90.00
_cell.angle_gamma   90.00
#
_symmetry.space_group_name_H-M   'P 1'
#
loop_
_entity.id
_entity.type
_entity.pdbx_description
1 polymer ?
#
loop_
_entity_poly.entity_id
_entity_poly.type
_entity_poly.pdbx_seq_one_letter_code
_entity_poly.pdbx_strand_id
1 'polypeptide(L)'
;MNETHDIPDNPNEPERYEIRFQGYLGDRWADGFEGLRLDQEPDGTSILTGPVADQPALYGLLRRFRDLNLRLISVIRLEPQPESPSETNRTQEGSQ
;
A
#
# COMPACT_ATOMS: atom_id res chain seq x y z
N MET A 1 28.43 -0.69 22.77
CA MET A 1 27.55 -1.50 21.92
C MET A 1 26.13 -1.23 22.36
N ASN A 2 25.33 -0.52 21.55
CA ASN A 2 23.90 -0.36 21.81
C ASN A 2 23.17 -1.10 20.69
N GLU A 3 22.79 -2.35 20.96
CA GLU A 3 21.78 -3.07 20.19
C GLU A 3 20.47 -2.28 20.33
N THR A 4 20.24 -1.37 19.39
CA THR A 4 18.90 -0.83 19.14
C THR A 4 18.17 -1.95 18.44
N HIS A 5 17.33 -2.66 19.19
CA HIS A 5 16.46 -3.69 18.67
C HIS A 5 15.44 -2.99 17.77
N ASP A 6 15.76 -2.95 16.47
CA ASP A 6 14.85 -2.64 15.38
C ASP A 6 13.76 -3.72 15.39
N ILE A 7 12.63 -3.45 16.04
CA ILE A 7 11.40 -4.22 15.83
C ILE A 7 10.51 -3.35 14.95
N PRO A 8 10.62 -3.44 13.61
CA PRO A 8 9.74 -2.68 12.73
C PRO A 8 8.51 -3.53 12.42
N ASP A 9 7.63 -3.75 13.40
CA ASP A 9 6.31 -4.32 13.08
C ASP A 9 5.35 -4.11 14.26
N ASN A 10 4.61 -3.01 14.23
CA ASN A 10 3.34 -2.98 14.94
C ASN A 10 2.33 -3.66 14.00
N PRO A 11 1.91 -4.92 14.26
CA PRO A 11 1.17 -5.76 13.28
C PRO A 11 -0.26 -5.28 12.99
N ASN A 12 -0.62 -4.09 13.47
CA ASN A 12 -1.94 -3.49 13.37
C ASN A 12 -1.92 -2.14 12.64
N GLU A 13 -0.77 -1.70 12.11
CA GLU A 13 -0.74 -0.50 11.26
C GLU A 13 -1.03 -0.88 9.81
N PRO A 14 -1.92 -0.14 9.12
CA PRO A 14 -2.24 -0.41 7.73
C PRO A 14 -0.99 -0.18 6.88
N GLU A 15 -0.48 -1.27 6.31
CA GLU A 15 0.70 -1.25 5.46
C GLU A 15 0.30 -0.99 4.01
N ARG A 16 1.10 -0.20 3.31
CA ARG A 16 0.85 0.05 1.89
C ARG A 16 1.50 -1.05 1.06
N TYR A 17 0.76 -1.63 0.13
CA TYR A 17 1.27 -2.63 -0.80
C TYR A 17 1.12 -2.18 -2.24
N GLU A 18 2.03 -2.65 -3.07
CA GLU A 18 1.95 -2.67 -4.53
C GLU A 18 1.87 -4.11 -5.01
N ILE A 19 0.83 -4.43 -5.77
CA ILE A 19 0.57 -5.78 -6.28
C ILE A 19 0.45 -5.71 -7.79
N ARG A 20 1.37 -6.38 -8.51
CA ARG A 20 1.35 -6.45 -9.96
C ARG A 20 0.85 -7.80 -10.44
N PHE A 21 0.01 -7.80 -11.46
CA PHE A 21 -0.54 -9.01 -12.07
C PHE A 21 -0.78 -8.85 -13.58
N GLN A 22 -0.84 -9.96 -14.29
CA GLN A 22 -1.10 -9.99 -15.73
C GLN A 22 -2.59 -9.84 -16.02
N GLY A 23 -2.92 -9.00 -17.00
CA GLY A 23 -4.27 -8.79 -17.49
C GLY A 23 -4.91 -7.55 -16.88
N TYR A 24 -6.13 -7.27 -17.33
CA TYR A 24 -6.91 -6.11 -16.90
C TYR A 24 -8.11 -6.58 -16.07
N LEU A 25 -8.30 -5.95 -14.92
CA LEU A 25 -9.57 -6.06 -14.19
C LEU A 25 -10.59 -5.18 -14.91
N GLY A 26 -11.74 -5.75 -15.28
CA GLY A 26 -12.86 -4.96 -15.81
C GLY A 26 -13.47 -4.08 -14.72
N ASP A 27 -14.14 -2.99 -15.12
CA ASP A 27 -14.64 -1.92 -14.24
C ASP A 27 -15.43 -2.41 -13.02
N ARG A 28 -16.21 -3.50 -13.18
CA ARG A 28 -16.98 -4.13 -12.09
C ARG A 28 -16.15 -4.58 -10.88
N TRP A 29 -14.84 -4.75 -11.06
CA TRP A 29 -13.93 -5.15 -9.99
C TRP A 29 -13.18 -3.96 -9.39
N ALA A 30 -13.10 -2.82 -10.11
CA ALA A 30 -12.44 -1.61 -9.60
C ALA A 30 -13.16 -1.07 -8.35
N ASP A 31 -14.49 -1.18 -8.28
CA ASP A 31 -15.29 -0.82 -7.10
C ASP A 31 -15.06 -1.75 -5.89
N GLY A 32 -14.52 -2.96 -6.11
CA GLY A 32 -14.35 -3.98 -5.06
C GLY A 32 -13.09 -3.83 -4.21
N PHE A 33 -12.26 -2.83 -4.50
CA PHE A 33 -10.99 -2.56 -3.84
C PHE A 33 -10.99 -1.20 -3.15
N GLU A 34 -11.73 -1.10 -2.04
CA GLU A 34 -11.82 0.14 -1.25
C GLU A 34 -10.43 0.61 -0.81
N GLY A 35 -10.08 1.84 -1.17
CA GLY A 35 -8.80 2.45 -0.82
C GLY A 35 -7.60 2.02 -1.68
N LEU A 36 -7.75 1.08 -2.61
CA LEU A 36 -6.69 0.68 -3.53
C LEU A 36 -6.88 1.37 -4.88
N ARG A 37 -5.78 1.90 -5.43
CA ARG A 37 -5.72 2.43 -6.79
C ARG A 37 -5.34 1.30 -7.73
N LEU A 38 -6.11 1.13 -8.81
CA LEU A 38 -5.79 0.23 -9.91
C LEU A 38 -5.30 1.05 -11.10
N ASP A 39 -4.05 0.82 -11.50
CA ASP A 39 -3.44 1.39 -12.70
C ASP A 39 -3.20 0.28 -13.73
N GLN A 40 -3.45 0.58 -15.01
CA GLN A 40 -3.28 -0.34 -16.13
C GLN A 40 -2.07 0.06 -16.95
N GLU A 41 -1.14 -0.86 -17.15
CA GLU A 41 0.10 -0.61 -17.88
C GLU A 41 -0.02 -1.03 -19.36
N PRO A 42 0.65 -0.33 -20.29
CA PRO A 42 0.59 -0.62 -21.72
C PRO A 42 1.17 -1.99 -22.10
N ASP A 43 1.91 -2.64 -21.21
CA ASP A 43 2.47 -3.98 -21.38
C ASP A 43 1.46 -5.11 -21.10
N GLY A 44 0.19 -4.76 -20.81
CA GLY A 44 -0.85 -5.73 -20.50
C GLY A 44 -0.83 -6.23 -19.06
N THR A 45 -0.13 -5.53 -18.17
CA THR A 45 -0.16 -5.76 -16.72
C THR A 45 -1.00 -4.70 -16.02
N SER A 46 -1.44 -5.00 -14.81
CA SER A 46 -2.10 -4.03 -13.93
C SER A 46 -1.39 -3.98 -12.59
N ILE A 47 -1.42 -2.81 -11.97
CA ILE A 47 -0.80 -2.51 -10.69
C ILE A 47 -1.92 -2.08 -9.74
N LEU A 48 -2.01 -2.74 -8.59
CA LEU A 48 -2.94 -2.39 -7.51
C LEU A 48 -2.13 -1.88 -6.32
N THR A 49 -2.33 -0.61 -5.96
CA THR A 49 -1.53 0.05 -4.92
C THR A 49 -2.43 0.71 -3.87
N GLY A 50 -2.17 0.44 -2.58
CA GLY A 50 -2.91 1.08 -1.50
C GLY A 50 -2.69 0.46 -0.13
N PRO A 51 -3.29 1.05 0.93
CA PRO A 51 -3.24 0.51 2.27
C PRO A 51 -4.01 -0.81 2.35
N VAL A 52 -3.46 -1.78 3.06
CA VAL A 52 -4.09 -3.04 3.41
C VAL A 52 -4.17 -3.10 4.92
N ALA A 53 -5.38 -3.39 5.44
CA ALA A 53 -5.66 -3.30 6.87
C ALA A 53 -4.82 -4.26 7.73
N ASP A 54 -4.58 -5.47 7.23
CA ASP A 54 -3.88 -6.54 7.93
C ASP A 54 -3.44 -7.65 6.94
N GLN A 55 -2.63 -8.59 7.41
CA GLN A 55 -2.17 -9.72 6.60
C GLN A 55 -3.32 -10.61 6.07
N PRO A 56 -4.35 -10.99 6.87
CA PRO A 56 -5.54 -11.66 6.34
C PRO A 56 -6.22 -10.93 5.16
N ALA A 57 -6.31 -9.59 5.21
CA ALA A 57 -6.85 -8.79 4.11
C ALA A 57 -5.98 -8.91 2.84
N LEU A 58 -4.64 -8.88 2.99
CA LEU A 58 -3.71 -9.13 1.87
C LEU A 58 -3.93 -10.51 1.25
N TYR A 59 -3.99 -11.57 2.08
CA TYR A 59 -4.23 -12.92 1.57
C TYR A 59 -5.61 -13.09 0.94
N GLY A 60 -6.62 -12.37 1.43
CA GLY A 60 -7.95 -12.30 0.82
C GLY A 60 -7.87 -11.72 -0.60
N LEU A 61 -7.10 -10.66 -0.78
CA LEU A 61 -6.85 -10.03 -2.08
C LEU A 61 -6.10 -10.98 -3.03
N LEU A 62 -5.03 -11.65 -2.56
CA LEU A 62 -4.30 -12.67 -3.33
C LEU A 62 -5.18 -13.85 -3.75
N ARG A 63 -6.11 -14.27 -2.89
CA ARG A 63 -7.09 -15.30 -3.21
C ARG A 63 -8.01 -14.85 -4.36
N ARG A 64 -8.49 -13.61 -4.34
CA ARG A 64 -9.33 -13.07 -5.43
C ARG A 64 -8.60 -13.10 -6.77
N PHE A 65 -7.32 -12.72 -6.82
CA PHE A 65 -6.52 -12.83 -8.05
C PHE A 65 -6.45 -14.27 -8.58
N ARG A 66 -6.25 -15.25 -7.69
CA ARG A 66 -6.28 -16.68 -8.05
C ARG A 66 -7.64 -17.12 -8.59
N ASP A 67 -8.73 -16.73 -7.93
CA ASP A 67 -10.08 -17.12 -8.32
C ASP A 67 -10.51 -16.48 -9.66
N LEU A 68 -9.90 -15.33 -10.02
CA LEU A 68 -10.01 -14.68 -11.34
C LEU A 68 -9.06 -15.23 -12.40
N ASN A 69 -8.26 -16.25 -12.05
CA ASN A 69 -7.24 -16.83 -12.91
C ASN A 69 -6.23 -15.79 -13.45
N LEU A 70 -5.98 -14.73 -12.66
CA LEU A 70 -4.98 -13.70 -12.94
C LEU A 70 -3.61 -14.19 -12.48
N ARG A 71 -2.60 -14.00 -13.32
CA ARG A 71 -1.22 -14.35 -12.96
C ARG A 71 -0.63 -13.25 -12.10
N LEU A 72 -0.39 -13.55 -10.83
CA LEU A 72 0.38 -12.68 -9.95
C LEU A 72 1.83 -12.58 -10.44
N ILE A 73 2.36 -11.35 -10.50
CA ILE A 73 3.73 -11.05 -10.95
C ILE A 73 4.59 -10.67 -9.75
N SER A 74 4.15 -9.73 -8.93
CA SER A 74 4.88 -9.28 -7.74
C SER A 74 3.95 -8.75 -6.64
N VAL A 75 4.44 -8.82 -5.40
CA VAL A 75 3.84 -8.19 -4.22
C VAL A 75 4.97 -7.51 -3.47
N ILE A 76 4.86 -6.20 -3.28
CA ILE A 76 5.89 -5.37 -2.65
C ILE A 76 5.24 -4.57 -1.53
N ARG A 77 5.77 -4.69 -0.32
CA ARG A 77 5.43 -3.77 0.79
C ARG A 77 6.13 -2.44 0.51
N LEU A 78 5.36 -1.37 0.44
CA LEU A 78 5.88 -0.01 0.32
C LEU A 78 6.14 0.54 1.72
N GLU A 79 7.29 1.21 1.89
CA GLU A 79 7.59 1.89 3.15
C GLU A 79 6.51 2.94 3.44
N PRO A 80 6.07 3.10 4.69
CA PRO A 80 5.20 4.21 5.05
C PRO A 80 5.89 5.50 4.64
N GLN A 81 5.24 6.30 3.78
CA GLN A 81 5.77 7.60 3.42
C GLN A 81 5.94 8.37 4.74
N PRO A 82 7.16 8.81 5.10
CA PRO A 82 7.33 9.64 6.28
C PRO A 82 6.47 10.87 6.04
N GLU A 83 5.40 11.00 6.83
CA GLU A 83 4.67 12.24 6.96
C GLU A 83 5.72 13.31 7.18
N SER A 84 5.91 14.18 6.20
CA SER A 84 6.84 15.30 6.36
C SER A 84 6.36 16.04 7.61
N PRO A 85 7.21 16.20 8.65
CA PRO A 85 6.80 16.93 9.83
C PRO A 85 6.41 18.31 9.34
N SER A 86 5.12 18.60 9.40
CA SER A 86 4.61 19.91 9.03
C SER A 86 5.27 20.90 9.99
N GLU A 87 6.30 21.60 9.51
CA GLU A 87 6.87 22.78 10.14
C GLU A 87 5.78 23.88 10.18
N THR A 88 4.82 23.71 11.08
CA THR A 88 3.92 24.75 11.52
C THR A 88 4.29 25.07 12.95
N ASN A 89 5.37 25.83 13.10
CA ASN A 89 5.37 26.85 14.14
C ASN A 89 6.22 28.05 13.72
N ARG A 90 5.65 28.86 12.83
CA ARG A 90 6.03 30.27 12.70
C ARG A 90 4.84 31.10 13.13
N THR A 91 4.92 31.72 14.32
CA THR A 91 4.42 33.07 14.68
C THR A 91 4.70 33.29 16.17
N GLN A 92 5.82 33.94 16.50
CA GLN A 92 5.94 35.36 16.91
C GLN A 92 5.60 35.58 18.39
N GLU A 93 6.56 36.05 19.19
CA GLU A 93 6.46 37.20 20.14
C GLU A 93 7.92 37.60 20.52
N GLY A 94 8.40 38.81 20.19
CA GLY A 94 8.53 39.91 21.16
C GLY A 94 9.88 39.86 21.90
N SER A 95 10.92 40.55 21.42
CA SER A 95 11.40 41.83 22.01
C SER A 95 11.70 41.81 23.51
N GLN A 96 12.96 41.58 23.90
CA GLN A 96 13.81 42.56 24.62
C GLN A 96 15.19 41.99 24.98
#